data_AF-A0A5B7EH02-F1
#
_entry.id   AF-A0A5B7EH02-F1
#
_cell.length_a   1.000
_cell.length_b   1.000
_cell.length_c   1.000
_cell.angle_alpha   90.00
_cell.angle_beta   90.00
_cell.angle_gamma   90.00
#
_symmetry.space_group_name_H-M   'P 1'
#
loop_
_entity.id
_entity.type
_entity.pdbx_description
1 polymer ?
#
loop_
_entity_poly.entity_id
_entity_poly.type
_entity_poly.pdbx_seq_one_letter_code
_entity_poly.pdbx_strand_id
1 'polypeptide(L)'
;MEALRQLLDSLPTPAPEIILTGDFNFPFLKWPERILTGSTSTEKSQAKLLLDIINSSFLVQVINEPTRGKNIIDLLFINNSDAIDSISAEKTIYSDHNLLRIFTNYRKTMLPPTVTSRTEKNPFSSLNFFSSQVNWERINDQM
;
A
#
# COMPACT_ATOMS: atom_id res chain seq x y z
N MET A 1 1.07 -12.27 -2.68
CA MET A 1 -0.36 -12.23 -3.06
C MET A 1 -1.22 -13.17 -2.24
N GLU A 2 -0.81 -14.43 -2.02
CA GLU A 2 -1.62 -15.39 -1.24
C GLU A 2 -1.99 -14.93 0.18
N ALA A 3 -1.05 -14.38 0.95
CA ALA A 3 -1.33 -13.85 2.28
C ALA A 3 -2.36 -12.68 2.27
N LEU A 4 -2.35 -11.86 1.22
CA LEU A 4 -3.34 -10.78 1.05
C LEU A 4 -4.73 -11.35 0.79
N ARG A 5 -4.82 -12.40 -0.05
CA ARG A 5 -6.07 -13.12 -0.27
C ARG A 5 -6.62 -13.68 1.04
N GLN A 6 -5.79 -14.41 1.79
CA GLN A 6 -6.21 -15.00 3.06
C GLN A 6 -6.66 -13.93 4.08
N LEU A 7 -5.99 -12.77 4.11
CA LEU A 7 -6.40 -11.65 4.95
C LEU A 7 -7.80 -11.16 4.58
N LEU A 8 -8.05 -10.90 3.30
CA LEU A 8 -9.34 -10.39 2.82
C LEU A 8 -10.46 -11.42 2.99
N ASP A 9 -10.19 -12.70 2.74
CA ASP A 9 -11.13 -13.81 2.91
C ASP A 9 -11.46 -14.05 4.40
N SER A 10 -10.57 -13.66 5.32
CA SER A 10 -10.77 -13.79 6.78
C SER A 10 -11.58 -12.66 7.42
N LEU A 11 -11.94 -11.62 6.66
CA LEU A 11 -12.68 -10.49 7.20
C LEU A 11 -14.11 -10.89 7.62
N PRO A 12 -14.66 -10.27 8.67
CA PRO A 12 -16.01 -10.59 9.14
C PRO A 12 -17.08 -10.23 8.10
N THR A 13 -18.24 -10.87 8.22
CA THR A 13 -19.44 -10.55 7.43
C THR A 13 -20.48 -9.83 8.31
N PRO A 14 -21.02 -8.66 7.90
CA PRO A 14 -20.73 -7.94 6.66
C PRO A 14 -19.30 -7.40 6.62
N ALA A 15 -18.74 -7.31 5.41
CA ALA A 15 -17.37 -6.84 5.21
C ALA A 15 -17.19 -5.44 5.85
N PRO A 16 -16.10 -5.22 6.60
CA PRO A 16 -15.78 -3.90 7.12
C PRO A 16 -15.46 -2.95 5.97
N GLU A 17 -15.39 -1.66 6.26
CA GLU A 17 -14.85 -0.69 5.33
C GLU A 17 -13.33 -0.89 5.18
N ILE A 18 -12.85 -0.96 3.94
CA ILE A 18 -11.48 -1.33 3.59
C ILE A 18 -10.81 -0.15 2.91
N ILE A 19 -9.64 0.22 3.44
CA ILE A 19 -8.66 1.10 2.80
C ILE A 19 -7.36 0.30 2.71
N LEU A 20 -7.05 -0.22 1.52
CA LEU A 20 -5.83 -0.95 1.26
C LEU A 20 -4.93 -0.10 0.37
N THR A 21 -3.79 0.33 0.90
CA THR A 21 -2.85 1.18 0.17
C THR A 21 -1.41 0.69 0.31
N GLY A 22 -0.58 0.98 -0.70
CA GLY A 22 0.85 0.69 -0.65
C GLY A 22 1.51 0.73 -2.02
N ASP A 23 2.83 0.53 -2.04
CA ASP A 23 3.60 0.32 -3.27
C ASP A 23 3.47 -1.13 -3.73
N PHE A 24 2.73 -1.35 -4.82
CA PHE A 24 2.55 -2.67 -5.42
C PHE A 24 3.62 -2.99 -6.49
N ASN A 25 4.39 -1.98 -6.91
CA ASN A 25 5.49 -2.09 -7.85
C ASN A 25 5.15 -2.84 -9.17
N PHE A 26 4.00 -2.51 -9.77
CA PHE A 26 3.56 -3.04 -11.07
C PHE A 26 3.58 -1.96 -12.17
N PRO A 27 4.74 -1.45 -12.62
CA PRO A 27 4.82 -0.38 -13.62
C PRO A 27 4.25 -0.78 -15.00
N PHE A 28 4.14 -2.08 -15.23
CA PHE A 28 3.57 -2.69 -16.44
C PHE A 28 2.04 -2.83 -16.40
N LEU A 29 1.39 -2.63 -15.26
CA LEU A 29 -0.07 -2.61 -15.13
C LEU A 29 -0.53 -1.16 -15.23
N LYS A 30 -1.23 -0.82 -16.32
CA LYS A 30 -1.75 0.53 -16.54
C LYS A 30 -3.10 0.69 -15.86
N TRP A 31 -3.20 1.74 -15.05
CA TRP A 31 -4.43 2.17 -14.39
C TRP A 31 -4.94 3.44 -15.08
N PRO A 32 -6.27 3.63 -15.18
CA PRO A 32 -7.33 2.78 -14.65
C PRO A 32 -7.73 1.59 -15.55
N GLU A 33 -7.18 1.46 -16.76
CA GLU A 33 -7.65 0.51 -17.79
C GLU A 33 -7.34 -0.97 -17.48
N ARG A 34 -6.48 -1.23 -16.49
CA ARG A 34 -6.00 -2.57 -16.06
C ARG A 34 -5.32 -3.34 -17.20
N ILE A 35 -4.55 -2.64 -18.04
CA ILE A 35 -3.84 -3.21 -19.19
C ILE A 35 -2.43 -3.62 -18.79
N LEU A 36 -2.03 -4.87 -19.10
CA LEU A 36 -0.67 -5.37 -18.88
C LEU A 36 0.22 -5.15 -20.12
N THR A 37 1.34 -4.45 -19.96
CA THR A 37 2.27 -4.11 -21.05
C THR A 37 3.71 -4.53 -20.76
N GLY A 38 4.42 -5.18 -21.70
CA GLY A 38 5.88 -5.28 -21.64
C GLY A 38 6.48 -5.88 -20.36
N SER A 39 6.00 -7.04 -19.91
CA SER A 39 6.46 -7.73 -18.70
C SER A 39 6.72 -9.22 -18.92
N THR A 40 7.50 -9.82 -18.01
CA THR A 40 7.80 -11.26 -17.95
C THR A 40 6.54 -12.09 -17.65
N SER A 41 6.59 -13.39 -17.89
CA SER A 41 5.47 -14.30 -17.58
C SER A 41 5.12 -14.29 -16.09
N THR A 42 6.13 -14.30 -15.21
CA THR A 42 5.95 -14.30 -13.75
C THR A 42 5.30 -13.02 -13.25
N GLU A 43 5.76 -11.87 -13.72
CA GLU A 43 5.20 -10.55 -13.41
C GLU A 43 3.73 -10.44 -13.80
N LYS A 44 3.37 -10.90 -15.01
CA LYS A 44 1.98 -10.95 -15.46
C LYS A 44 1.12 -11.82 -14.57
N SER A 45 1.64 -12.96 -14.12
CA SER A 45 0.91 -13.85 -13.21
C SER A 45 0.65 -13.19 -11.85
N GLN A 46 1.62 -12.48 -11.28
CA GLN A 46 1.43 -11.75 -10.02
C GLN A 46 0.43 -10.60 -10.14
N ALA A 47 0.49 -9.82 -11.22
CA ALA A 47 -0.48 -8.76 -11.45
C ALA A 47 -1.89 -9.30 -11.71
N LYS A 48 -2.03 -10.43 -12.42
CA LYS A 48 -3.32 -11.12 -12.57
C LYS A 48 -3.88 -11.58 -11.23
N LEU A 49 -3.06 -12.18 -10.37
CA LEU A 49 -3.47 -12.55 -9.02
C LEU A 49 -3.97 -11.34 -8.22
N LEU A 50 -3.29 -10.20 -8.30
CA LEU A 50 -3.77 -8.96 -7.68
C LEU A 50 -5.15 -8.56 -8.23
N LEU A 51 -5.31 -8.54 -9.56
CA LEU A 51 -6.57 -8.20 -10.23
C LEU A 51 -7.71 -9.16 -9.80
N ASP A 52 -7.43 -10.44 -9.68
CA ASP A 52 -8.40 -11.44 -9.23
C ASP A 52 -8.81 -11.21 -7.78
N ILE A 53 -7.85 -10.92 -6.89
CA ILE A 53 -8.10 -10.61 -5.49
C ILE A 53 -9.01 -9.38 -5.37
N ILE A 54 -8.63 -8.24 -5.97
CA ILE A 54 -9.41 -6.99 -5.85
C ILE A 54 -10.82 -7.14 -6.43
N ASN A 55 -10.99 -7.90 -7.51
CA ASN A 55 -12.29 -8.16 -8.11
C ASN A 55 -13.15 -9.02 -7.18
N SER A 56 -12.57 -10.09 -6.61
CA SER A 56 -13.30 -10.97 -5.69
C SER A 56 -13.69 -10.30 -4.37
N SER A 57 -12.94 -9.29 -3.95
CA SER A 57 -13.19 -8.51 -2.74
C SER A 57 -13.96 -7.21 -2.99
N PHE A 58 -14.47 -6.99 -4.21
CA PHE A 58 -15.20 -5.77 -4.62
C PHE A 58 -14.43 -4.47 -4.32
N LEU A 59 -13.10 -4.51 -4.45
CA LEU A 59 -12.24 -3.36 -4.23
C LEU A 59 -11.99 -2.61 -5.55
N VAL A 60 -12.04 -1.29 -5.47
CA VAL A 60 -11.81 -0.38 -6.59
C VAL A 60 -10.54 0.42 -6.34
N GLN A 61 -9.65 0.45 -7.33
CA GLN A 61 -8.48 1.33 -7.32
C GLN A 61 -8.92 2.75 -7.67
N VAL A 62 -8.50 3.75 -6.89
CA VAL A 62 -8.99 5.14 -7.05
C VAL A 62 -7.92 6.18 -7.37
N ILE A 63 -6.64 5.81 -7.45
CA ILE A 63 -5.56 6.74 -7.84
C ILE A 63 -5.47 6.80 -9.36
N ASN A 64 -5.65 7.98 -9.93
CA ASN A 64 -5.60 8.24 -11.36
C ASN A 64 -4.38 9.08 -11.80
N GLU A 65 -3.51 9.46 -10.86
CA GLU A 65 -2.30 10.25 -11.12
C GLU A 65 -1.03 9.41 -10.99
N PRO A 66 0.02 9.68 -11.78
CA PRO A 66 1.31 9.00 -11.63
C PRO A 66 1.87 9.14 -10.22
N THR A 67 2.31 8.03 -9.64
CA THR A 67 2.92 7.99 -8.30
C THR A 67 4.43 7.80 -8.36
N ARG A 68 4.97 7.33 -9.50
CA ARG A 68 6.41 7.28 -9.77
C ARG A 68 6.69 7.47 -11.26
N GLY A 69 7.35 8.57 -11.61
CA GLY A 69 7.59 8.93 -13.01
C GLY A 69 6.28 9.07 -13.79
N LYS A 70 6.03 8.14 -14.73
CA LYS A 70 4.78 8.07 -15.53
C LYS A 70 3.85 6.92 -15.12
N ASN A 71 4.19 6.17 -14.07
CA ASN A 71 3.47 4.98 -13.67
C ASN A 71 2.67 5.24 -12.38
N ILE A 72 1.56 4.51 -12.26
CA ILE A 72 0.74 4.45 -11.05
C ILE A 72 1.05 3.10 -10.41
N ILE A 73 1.94 3.09 -9.41
CA ILE A 73 2.39 1.86 -8.73
C ILE A 73 2.11 1.85 -7.23
N ASP A 74 1.92 3.04 -6.65
CA ASP A 74 1.32 3.22 -5.35
C ASP A 74 -0.19 3.21 -5.57
N LEU A 75 -0.87 2.20 -5.05
CA LEU A 75 -2.29 1.97 -5.32
C LEU A 75 -3.08 2.14 -4.03
N LEU A 76 -4.30 2.70 -4.16
CA LEU A 76 -5.30 2.75 -3.11
C LEU A 76 -6.54 2.02 -3.59
N PHE A 77 -6.89 0.96 -2.88
CA PHE A 77 -8.05 0.11 -3.09
C PHE A 77 -9.08 0.33 -1.97
N ILE A 78 -10.34 0.58 -2.34
CA ILE A 78 -11.44 0.81 -1.39
C ILE A 78 -12.69 0.01 -1.79
N ASN A 79 -13.52 -0.35 -0.81
CA ASN A 79 -14.86 -0.92 -1.05
C ASN A 79 -16.00 0.08 -0.84
N ASN A 80 -15.72 1.25 -0.28
CA ASN A 80 -16.65 2.38 -0.17
C ASN A 80 -16.01 3.64 -0.72
N SER A 81 -16.57 4.19 -1.81
CA SER A 81 -16.11 5.44 -2.43
C SER A 81 -16.33 6.66 -1.55
N ASP A 82 -17.35 6.64 -0.70
CA ASP A 82 -17.66 7.78 0.17
C ASP A 82 -16.57 7.99 1.23
N ALA A 83 -15.76 6.96 1.50
CA ALA A 83 -14.67 6.99 2.49
C ALA A 83 -13.59 8.03 2.16
N ILE A 84 -13.44 8.40 0.88
CA ILE A 84 -12.37 9.27 0.40
C ILE A 84 -12.93 10.64 0.03
N ASP A 85 -12.36 11.68 0.62
CA ASP A 85 -12.67 13.07 0.32
C ASP A 85 -11.86 13.56 -0.89
N SER A 86 -10.54 13.38 -0.83
CA SER A 86 -9.63 13.83 -1.88
C SER A 86 -8.30 13.06 -1.88
N ILE A 87 -7.66 13.00 -3.04
CA ILE A 87 -6.36 12.36 -3.25
C ILE A 87 -5.48 13.32 -4.04
N SER A 88 -4.21 13.46 -3.67
CA SER A 88 -3.20 14.15 -4.48
C SER A 88 -1.87 13.42 -4.51
N ALA A 89 -1.17 13.45 -5.65
CA ALA A 89 0.19 12.94 -5.80
C ALA A 89 1.18 14.10 -6.09
N GLU A 90 2.07 14.39 -5.14
CA GLU A 90 3.00 15.52 -5.22
C GLU A 90 4.44 15.05 -5.39
N LYS A 91 5.17 15.58 -6.37
CA LYS A 91 6.60 15.27 -6.51
C LYS A 91 7.38 15.79 -5.30
N THR A 92 8.33 14.99 -4.83
CA THR A 92 9.22 15.39 -3.73
C THR A 92 10.68 15.37 -4.16
N ILE A 93 11.54 16.01 -3.36
CA ILE A 93 13.01 15.90 -3.49
C ILE A 93 13.59 14.71 -2.71
N TYR A 94 12.76 14.01 -1.94
CA TYR A 94 13.19 12.98 -0.98
C TYR A 94 13.08 11.56 -1.54
N SER A 95 12.35 11.39 -2.64
CA SER A 95 12.11 10.09 -3.27
C SER A 95 11.84 10.28 -4.76
N ASP A 96 12.05 9.22 -5.54
CA ASP A 96 11.55 9.13 -6.91
C ASP A 96 10.06 8.78 -6.98
N HIS A 97 9.46 8.35 -5.85
CA HIS A 97 8.02 8.31 -5.65
C HIS A 97 7.47 9.70 -5.27
N ASN A 98 6.26 9.96 -5.74
CA ASN A 98 5.46 11.11 -5.35
C ASN A 98 4.86 10.88 -3.97
N LEU A 99 4.78 11.93 -3.16
CA LEU A 99 4.05 11.94 -1.91
C LEU A 99 2.55 11.85 -2.21
N LEU A 100 1.95 10.73 -1.84
CA LEU A 100 0.52 10.53 -1.93
C LEU A 100 -0.16 11.06 -0.65
N ARG A 101 -1.06 12.04 -0.80
CA ARG A 101 -1.95 12.51 0.28
C ARG A 101 -3.35 11.98 0.02
N ILE A 102 -3.92 11.33 1.04
CA ILE A 102 -5.28 10.78 1.00
C ILE A 102 -6.06 11.41 2.16
N PHE A 103 -7.09 12.17 1.84
CA PHE A 103 -8.03 12.71 2.81
C PHE A 103 -9.26 11.82 2.85
N THR A 104 -9.70 11.49 4.07
CA THR A 104 -10.82 10.60 4.30
C THR A 104 -11.93 11.30 5.06
N ASN A 105 -13.17 10.83 4.90
CA ASN A 105 -14.34 11.41 5.55
C ASN A 105 -14.52 10.95 7.01
N TYR A 106 -13.64 10.07 7.51
CA TYR A 106 -13.76 9.54 8.87
C TYR A 106 -13.50 10.63 9.89
N ARG A 107 -14.51 10.86 10.71
CA ARG A 107 -14.36 11.66 11.92
C ARG A 107 -13.77 10.76 12.98
N LYS A 108 -12.60 11.13 13.48
CA LYS A 108 -12.09 10.52 14.70
C LYS A 108 -13.03 10.93 15.84
N THR A 109 -13.89 10.01 16.28
CA THR A 109 -14.54 10.16 17.57
C THR A 109 -13.42 10.19 18.60
N MET A 110 -13.13 11.35 19.17
CA MET A 110 -12.19 11.43 20.28
C MET A 110 -12.83 10.71 21.46
N LEU A 111 -12.54 9.41 21.59
CA LEU A 111 -12.74 8.72 22.85
C LEU A 111 -11.87 9.46 23.88
N PRO A 112 -12.39 9.81 25.06
CA PRO A 112 -11.55 10.31 26.14
C PRO A 112 -10.38 9.34 26.34
N PRO A 113 -9.15 9.84 26.61
CA PRO A 113 -7.95 9.01 26.62
C PRO A 113 -8.14 7.87 27.62
N THR A 114 -8.50 6.70 27.09
CA THR A 114 -8.49 5.48 27.87
C THR A 114 -7.03 5.08 27.92
N VAL A 115 -6.39 5.38 29.05
CA VAL A 115 -5.04 4.91 29.36
C VAL A 115 -5.07 3.39 29.33
N THR A 116 -4.83 2.82 28.16
CA THR A 116 -4.49 1.41 27.98
C THR A 116 -3.04 1.42 27.54
N SER A 117 -2.16 1.35 28.52
CA SER A 117 -0.75 1.05 28.29
C SER A 117 -0.64 -0.39 27.78
N ARG A 118 -0.81 -0.58 26.47
CA ARG A 118 -0.25 -1.72 25.76
C ARG A 118 0.69 -1.18 24.71
N THR A 119 1.93 -0.95 25.14
CA THR A 119 3.09 -0.90 24.26
C THR A 119 3.26 -2.28 23.64
N GLU A 120 2.51 -2.59 22.59
CA GLU A 120 2.97 -3.60 21.64
C GLU A 120 4.21 -2.98 20.98
N LYS A 121 5.38 -3.36 21.49
CA LYS A 121 6.65 -3.00 20.87
C LYS A 121 6.64 -3.63 19.48
N ASN A 122 6.40 -2.80 18.47
CA ASN A 122 6.65 -3.15 17.08
C ASN A 122 8.08 -3.75 17.01
N PRO A 123 8.30 -4.96 16.49
CA PRO A 123 9.63 -5.58 16.43
C PRO A 123 10.65 -4.74 15.64
N PHE A 124 10.19 -3.86 14.75
CA PHE A 124 11.03 -2.89 14.04
C PHE A 124 11.41 -1.67 14.91
N SER A 125 10.66 -1.35 15.96
CA SER A 125 10.93 -0.19 16.83
C SER A 125 12.20 -0.35 17.68
N SER A 126 12.68 -1.58 17.86
CA SER A 126 13.95 -1.89 18.52
C SER A 126 15.15 -1.95 17.57
N LEU A 127 14.95 -1.75 16.26
CA LEU A 127 16.05 -1.78 15.30
C LEU A 127 16.75 -0.43 15.31
N ASN A 128 18.02 -0.42 15.72
CA ASN A 128 18.88 0.74 15.64
C ASN A 128 19.70 0.69 14.34
N PHE A 129 19.10 1.16 13.24
CA PHE A 129 19.77 1.27 11.94
C PHE A 129 20.94 2.27 11.92
N PHE A 130 21.11 3.07 12.98
CA PHE A 130 22.19 4.04 13.12
C PHE A 130 23.20 3.63 14.20
N SER A 131 23.17 2.37 14.64
CA SER A 131 24.16 1.87 15.58
C SER A 131 25.56 1.96 14.98
N SER A 132 26.46 2.66 15.67
CA SER A 132 27.89 2.76 15.31
C SER A 132 28.63 1.42 15.37
N GLN A 133 27.98 0.37 15.90
CA GLN A 133 28.52 -0.99 15.93
C GLN A 133 28.22 -1.77 14.64
N VAL A 134 27.36 -1.25 13.76
CA VAL A 134 27.05 -1.90 12.48
C VAL A 134 28.05 -1.42 11.43
N ASN A 135 28.87 -2.34 10.93
CA ASN A 135 29.80 -2.08 9.85
C ASN A 135 29.09 -2.26 8.50
N TRP A 136 28.55 -1.16 7.97
CA TRP A 136 27.82 -1.13 6.71
C TRP A 136 28.70 -1.42 5.49
N GLU A 137 29.99 -1.06 5.54
CA GLU A 137 30.93 -1.34 4.45
C GLU A 137 31.10 -2.85 4.24
N ARG A 138 31.25 -3.61 5.33
CA ARG A 138 31.36 -5.08 5.26
C ARG A 138 30.11 -5.77 4.70
N ILE A 139 28.94 -5.19 4.92
CA ILE A 139 27.66 -5.76 4.46
C ILE A 139 27.49 -5.52 2.96
N ASN A 140 27.91 -4.36 2.45
CA ASN A 140 27.85 -4.05 1.03
C ASN A 140 28.82 -4.89 0.19
N ASP A 141 29.96 -5.30 0.74
CA ASP A 141 30.92 -6.17 0.06
C ASP A 141 30.45 -7.64 -0.07
N GLN A 142 29.35 -8.03 0.59
CA GLN A 142 28.78 -9.37 0.53
C GLN A 142 27.55 -9.49 -0.39
N MET A 143 27.20 -8.42 -1.11
CA MET A 143 26.21 -8.43 -2.20
C MET A 143 26.90 -8.32 -3.56
#